data_AF-A0A929USN6-F1
#
_entry.id   AF-A0A929USN6-F1
#
_cell.length_a   1.000
_cell.length_b   1.000
_cell.length_c   1.000
_cell.angle_alpha   90.00
_cell.angle_beta   90.00
_cell.angle_gamma   90.00
#
_symmetry.space_group_name_H-M   'P 1'
#
loop_
_entity.id
_entity.type
_entity.pdbx_description
1 polymer ?
#
loop_
_entity_poly.entity_id
_entity_poly.type
_entity_poly.pdbx_seq_one_letter_code
_entity_poly.pdbx_strand_id
1 'polypeptide(L)'
;MKKWCKRTLGLWLCMMLVMLGLAGSTVFAGPTNGTIKVTGVTEGKTYSIYKILDLTYTGSGANKQVSYTIAPEWVDFFTTGNGVPYLVASDPTGTLNQIMVGGVVKYLNITAANVAEFSRVATGEISKTTIPRKGTQVCPTGATEITFTGLELGYYLVHPE
;
A
#
# COMPACT_ATOMS: atom_id res chain seq x y z
N MET A 1 -41.58 8.86 -0.35
CA MET A 1 -40.54 8.99 -1.40
C MET A 1 -39.21 9.36 -0.74
N LYS A 2 -38.37 8.38 -0.42
CA LYS A 2 -37.05 8.63 0.19
C LYS A 2 -36.13 9.17 -0.90
N LYS A 3 -35.70 10.41 -0.76
CA LYS A 3 -34.82 11.10 -1.71
C LYS A 3 -33.54 10.29 -1.84
N TRP A 4 -33.36 9.66 -2.99
CA TRP A 4 -32.20 8.88 -3.33
C TRP A 4 -30.99 9.83 -3.33
N CYS A 5 -30.16 9.71 -2.31
CA CYS A 5 -28.91 10.44 -2.22
C CYS A 5 -28.06 9.93 -3.37
N LYS A 6 -27.90 10.74 -4.42
CA LYS A 6 -26.90 10.55 -5.47
C LYS A 6 -25.53 10.65 -4.81
N ARG A 7 -25.11 9.59 -4.14
CA ARG A 7 -23.72 9.40 -3.70
C ARG A 7 -22.96 9.08 -4.97
N THR A 8 -22.52 10.11 -5.68
CA THR A 8 -21.41 9.98 -6.62
C THR A 8 -20.25 9.43 -5.80
N LEU A 9 -20.13 8.10 -5.85
CA LEU A 9 -19.19 7.32 -5.10
C LEU A 9 -17.82 7.63 -5.70
N GLY A 10 -17.16 8.66 -5.17
CA GLY A 10 -15.76 8.89 -5.45
C GLY A 10 -15.04 7.58 -5.15
N LEU A 11 -14.43 6.99 -6.16
CA LEU A 11 -13.61 5.79 -6.05
C LEU A 11 -12.35 6.20 -5.28
N TRP A 12 -12.46 6.33 -3.96
CA TRP A 12 -11.35 6.73 -3.10
C TRP A 12 -10.44 5.53 -2.94
N LEU A 13 -9.37 5.56 -3.72
CA LEU A 13 -8.31 4.59 -3.71
C LEU A 13 -7.29 5.01 -2.63
N CYS A 14 -7.18 4.21 -1.58
CA CYS A 14 -6.31 4.50 -0.45
C CYS A 14 -5.06 3.61 -0.51
N MET A 15 -3.91 4.27 -0.66
CA MET A 15 -2.59 3.72 -0.37
C MET A 15 -2.34 3.85 1.13
N MET A 16 -2.03 2.76 1.81
CA MET A 16 -1.84 2.76 3.26
C MET A 16 -0.54 2.08 3.64
N LEU A 17 0.21 2.77 4.50
CA LEU A 17 1.45 2.27 5.07
C LEU A 17 1.15 1.57 6.39
N VAL A 18 1.69 0.35 6.55
CA VAL A 18 1.65 -0.39 7.82
C VAL A 18 3.05 -0.39 8.42
N MET A 19 3.24 0.35 9.52
CA MET A 19 4.47 0.32 10.32
C MET A 19 4.15 -0.04 11.77
N LEU A 20 5.07 -0.79 12.40
CA LEU A 20 5.17 -0.84 13.85
C LEU A 20 5.66 0.53 14.33
N GLY A 21 4.85 1.23 15.13
CA GLY A 21 5.25 2.52 15.71
C GLY A 21 6.48 2.36 16.61
N LEU A 22 7.65 2.76 16.12
CA LEU A 22 8.87 2.90 16.92
C LEU A 22 8.89 4.28 17.60
N ALA A 23 7.83 4.59 18.35
CA ALA A 23 7.81 5.74 19.24
C ALA A 23 8.09 5.25 20.66
N GLY A 24 9.37 5.20 21.03
CA GLY A 24 9.83 5.14 22.41
C GLY A 24 9.45 3.90 23.24
N SER A 25 10.46 3.25 23.78
CA SER A 25 10.40 2.33 24.94
C SER A 25 9.74 0.95 24.73
N THR A 26 10.47 -0.06 25.23
CA THR A 26 10.08 -1.46 25.43
C THR A 26 9.81 -2.28 24.16
N VAL A 27 10.72 -3.21 23.88
CA VAL A 27 10.50 -4.35 22.98
C VAL A 27 9.44 -5.24 23.62
N PHE A 28 8.18 -4.86 23.51
CA PHE A 28 7.11 -5.83 23.56
C PHE A 28 7.13 -6.57 22.23
N ALA A 29 6.98 -7.90 22.28
CA ALA A 29 6.56 -8.70 21.15
C ALA A 29 5.13 -8.28 20.78
N GLY A 30 5.01 -7.09 20.18
CA GLY A 30 3.81 -6.65 19.51
C GLY A 30 3.53 -7.58 18.33
N PRO A 31 2.28 -7.61 17.84
CA PRO A 31 1.92 -8.48 16.73
C PRO A 31 2.89 -8.23 15.57
N THR A 32 3.51 -9.30 15.05
CA THR A 32 4.36 -9.25 13.86
C THR A 32 3.59 -8.80 12.62
N ASN A 33 2.26 -8.82 12.71
CA ASN A 33 1.34 -8.53 11.64
C ASN A 33 0.55 -7.26 11.95
N GLY A 34 0.36 -6.42 10.94
CA GLY A 34 -0.41 -5.20 11.04
C GLY A 34 -1.87 -5.35 10.63
N THR A 35 -2.57 -4.23 10.77
CA THR A 35 -3.99 -4.08 10.50
C THR A 35 -4.20 -2.82 9.66
N ILE A 36 -5.04 -2.92 8.62
CA ILE A 36 -5.48 -1.79 7.81
C ILE A 36 -6.98 -1.62 7.99
N LYS A 37 -7.37 -0.42 8.42
CA LYS A 37 -8.76 -0.01 8.54
C LYS A 37 -9.11 0.95 7.40
N VAL A 38 -10.12 0.61 6.63
CA VAL A 38 -10.55 1.38 5.46
C VAL A 38 -11.92 1.98 5.75
N THR A 39 -12.00 3.30 5.76
CA THR A 39 -13.26 4.05 5.93
C THR A 39 -13.76 4.56 4.57
N GLY A 40 -15.03 4.97 4.50
CA GLY A 40 -15.61 5.46 3.25
C GLY A 40 -15.98 4.35 2.25
N VAL A 41 -16.12 3.13 2.75
CA VAL A 41 -16.54 1.96 1.98
C VAL A 41 -18.02 2.01 1.59
N THR A 42 -18.37 1.21 0.59
CA THR A 42 -19.73 1.09 0.08
C THR A 42 -20.32 -0.22 0.52
N GLU A 43 -21.49 -0.15 1.17
CA GLU A 43 -22.25 -1.33 1.56
C GLU A 43 -22.40 -2.32 0.40
N GLY A 44 -22.15 -3.60 0.69
CA GLY A 44 -22.24 -4.69 -0.29
C GLY A 44 -21.10 -4.74 -1.31
N LYS A 45 -20.18 -3.77 -1.32
CA LYS A 45 -18.98 -3.85 -2.17
C LYS A 45 -17.90 -4.72 -1.54
N THR A 46 -17.23 -5.49 -2.40
CA THR A 46 -16.06 -6.28 -2.06
C THR A 46 -14.82 -5.45 -2.26
N TYR A 47 -13.86 -5.56 -1.35
CA TYR A 47 -12.57 -4.91 -1.40
C TYR A 47 -11.47 -5.95 -1.23
N SER A 48 -10.43 -5.86 -2.04
CA SER A 48 -9.22 -6.66 -1.87
C SER A 48 -8.02 -5.80 -1.59
N ILE A 49 -7.02 -6.39 -0.93
CA ILE A 49 -5.79 -5.71 -0.57
C ILE A 49 -4.57 -6.42 -1.17
N TYR A 50 -3.64 -5.65 -1.71
CA TYR A 50 -2.45 -6.13 -2.43
C TYR A 50 -1.20 -5.47 -1.84
N LYS A 51 -0.18 -6.26 -1.49
CA LYS A 51 1.10 -5.72 -0.99
C LYS A 51 1.96 -5.33 -2.18
N ILE A 52 2.36 -4.07 -2.24
CA ILE A 52 3.20 -3.50 -3.31
C ILE A 52 4.66 -3.45 -2.88
N LEU A 53 4.92 -3.10 -1.63
CA LEU A 53 6.27 -3.01 -1.06
C LEU A 53 6.37 -3.85 0.20
N ASP A 54 7.46 -4.60 0.32
CA ASP A 54 7.83 -5.31 1.54
C ASP A 54 8.59 -4.40 2.49
N LEU A 55 8.24 -4.46 3.77
CA LEU A 55 9.02 -3.84 4.83
C LEU A 55 10.18 -4.76 5.21
N THR A 56 11.40 -4.25 5.11
CA THR A 56 12.61 -4.94 5.53
C THR A 56 13.29 -4.17 6.64
N TYR A 57 13.97 -4.90 7.53
CA TYR A 57 14.77 -4.30 8.58
C TYR A 57 16.24 -4.57 8.30
N THR A 58 17.05 -3.53 8.35
CA THR A 58 18.51 -3.62 8.27
C THR A 58 19.14 -3.20 9.59
N GLY A 59 20.32 -3.72 9.91
CA GLY A 59 20.97 -3.46 11.20
C GLY A 59 20.34 -4.19 12.39
N SER A 60 20.88 -3.95 13.58
CA SER A 60 20.47 -4.61 14.83
C SER A 60 20.52 -3.65 16.02
N GLY A 61 19.72 -3.92 17.06
CA GLY A 61 19.69 -3.10 18.28
C GLY A 61 19.26 -1.66 18.00
N ALA A 62 20.02 -0.69 18.53
CA ALA A 62 19.74 0.75 18.33
C ALA A 62 19.92 1.22 16.88
N ASN A 63 20.59 0.43 16.02
CA ASN A 63 20.83 0.76 14.61
C ASN A 63 19.83 0.08 13.66
N LYS A 64 18.70 -0.43 14.18
CA LYS A 64 17.67 -1.06 13.36
C LYS A 64 17.03 -0.01 12.45
N GLN A 65 17.31 -0.09 11.17
CA GLN A 65 16.76 0.75 10.12
C GLN A 65 15.59 0.04 9.43
N VAL A 66 14.63 0.83 8.95
CA VAL A 66 13.49 0.36 8.19
C VAL A 66 13.72 0.72 6.74
N SER A 67 13.66 -0.27 5.85
CA SER A 67 13.86 -0.11 4.40
C SER A 67 12.71 -0.79 3.64
N TYR A 68 12.40 -0.33 2.44
CA TYR A 68 11.40 -0.97 1.59
C TYR A 68 12.08 -1.72 0.44
N THR A 69 11.46 -2.83 0.03
CA THR A 69 11.79 -3.52 -1.23
C THR A 69 10.51 -3.72 -2.04
N ILE A 70 10.65 -3.88 -3.36
CA ILE A 70 9.49 -4.14 -4.23
C ILE A 70 9.00 -5.56 -3.94
N ALA A 71 7.70 -5.73 -3.67
CA ALA A 71 7.13 -7.06 -3.50
C ALA A 71 7.39 -7.88 -4.79
N PRO A 72 7.76 -9.16 -4.70
CA PRO A 72 8.16 -9.95 -5.87
C PRO A 72 7.16 -9.90 -7.02
N GLU A 73 5.87 -9.88 -6.71
CA GLU A 73 4.76 -9.87 -7.67
C GLU A 73 4.59 -8.51 -8.38
N TRP A 74 5.29 -7.47 -7.92
CA TRP A 74 5.26 -6.09 -8.45
C TRP A 74 6.56 -5.66 -9.12
N VAL A 75 7.57 -6.55 -9.22
CA VAL A 75 8.87 -6.21 -9.81
C VAL A 75 8.72 -5.76 -11.27
N ASP A 76 7.96 -6.49 -12.08
CA ASP A 76 7.78 -6.17 -13.49
C ASP A 76 7.06 -4.83 -13.69
N PHE A 77 6.01 -4.56 -12.90
CA PHE A 77 5.30 -3.29 -12.90
C PHE A 77 6.26 -2.09 -12.78
N PHE A 78 7.20 -2.18 -11.84
CA PHE A 78 8.13 -1.11 -11.52
C PHE A 78 9.35 -1.04 -12.45
N THR A 79 9.77 -2.16 -13.04
CA THR A 79 11.01 -2.23 -13.82
C THR A 79 10.81 -2.16 -15.33
N THR A 80 9.68 -2.67 -15.82
CA THR A 80 9.36 -2.74 -17.26
C THR A 80 7.95 -2.26 -17.60
N GLY A 81 7.06 -2.21 -16.61
CA GLY A 81 5.65 -1.84 -16.77
C GLY A 81 5.35 -0.35 -16.53
N ASN A 82 4.08 -0.08 -16.20
CA ASN A 82 3.57 1.28 -16.03
C ASN A 82 4.02 1.94 -14.72
N GLY A 83 4.69 1.19 -13.84
CA GLY A 83 5.26 1.66 -12.59
C GLY A 83 6.62 2.34 -12.74
N VAL A 84 7.30 2.21 -13.89
CA VAL A 84 8.63 2.77 -14.14
C VAL A 84 8.75 4.27 -13.81
N PRO A 85 7.79 5.15 -14.16
CA PRO A 85 7.88 6.58 -13.83
C PRO A 85 7.91 6.88 -12.32
N TYR A 86 7.52 5.92 -11.47
CA TYR A 86 7.52 6.03 -10.02
C TYR A 86 8.81 5.51 -9.38
N LEU A 87 9.78 5.07 -10.18
CA LEU A 87 11.14 4.76 -9.76
C LEU A 87 12.15 5.65 -10.50
N VAL A 88 12.61 6.68 -9.82
CA VAL A 88 13.56 7.65 -10.40
C VAL A 88 15.00 7.31 -10.01
N ALA A 89 15.95 7.65 -10.87
CA ALA A 89 17.37 7.38 -10.66
C ALA A 89 18.05 8.36 -9.70
N SER A 90 17.45 9.54 -9.49
CA SER A 90 17.99 10.60 -8.64
C SER A 90 16.86 11.33 -7.95
N ASP A 91 17.12 11.77 -6.72
CA ASP A 91 16.25 12.68 -5.98
C ASP A 91 17.01 13.97 -5.64
N PRO A 92 16.93 15.01 -6.48
CA PRO A 92 17.61 16.28 -6.22
C PRO A 92 17.04 17.02 -4.99
N THR A 93 15.83 16.66 -4.54
CA THR A 93 15.19 17.31 -3.39
C THR A 93 15.55 16.66 -2.06
N GLY A 94 16.03 15.41 -2.08
CA GLY A 94 16.35 14.62 -0.89
C GLY A 94 15.12 14.24 -0.06
N THR A 95 13.93 14.23 -0.64
CA THR A 95 12.66 13.96 0.05
C THR A 95 12.05 12.59 -0.25
N LEU A 96 12.55 11.89 -1.27
CA LEU A 96 12.04 10.59 -1.71
C LEU A 96 12.67 9.45 -0.93
N ASN A 97 11.90 8.39 -0.75
CA ASN A 97 12.39 7.17 -0.09
C ASN A 97 13.31 6.39 -1.03
N GLN A 98 14.50 6.06 -0.56
CA GLN A 98 15.43 5.19 -1.28
C GLN A 98 14.92 3.74 -1.31
N ILE A 99 15.19 3.06 -2.43
CA ILE A 99 14.90 1.65 -2.62
C ILE A 99 15.99 1.01 -3.47
N MET A 100 16.39 -0.22 -3.13
CA MET A 100 17.37 -0.98 -3.90
C MET A 100 16.64 -1.81 -4.97
N VAL A 101 16.99 -1.63 -6.24
CA VAL A 101 16.39 -2.37 -7.37
C VAL A 101 17.52 -2.91 -8.24
N GLY A 102 17.64 -4.23 -8.32
CA GLY A 102 18.70 -4.88 -9.12
C GLY A 102 20.12 -4.47 -8.72
N GLY A 103 20.36 -4.18 -7.44
CA GLY A 103 21.67 -3.72 -6.93
C GLY A 103 21.97 -2.24 -7.17
N VAL A 104 21.01 -1.47 -7.71
CA VAL A 104 21.15 -0.02 -7.93
C VAL A 104 20.19 0.72 -7.00
N VAL A 105 20.68 1.79 -6.36
CA VAL A 105 19.84 2.69 -5.58
C VAL A 105 18.93 3.49 -6.52
N LYS A 106 17.64 3.42 -6.25
CA LYS A 106 16.57 4.18 -6.89
C LYS A 106 15.76 4.91 -5.81
N TYR A 107 14.83 5.75 -6.25
CA TYR A 107 13.97 6.51 -5.35
C TYR A 107 12.52 6.34 -5.75
N LEU A 108 11.66 6.04 -4.76
CA LEU A 108 10.21 5.95 -4.96
C LEU A 108 9.63 7.35 -5.10
N ASN A 109 9.23 7.71 -6.32
CA ASN A 109 8.53 8.94 -6.62
C ASN A 109 7.02 8.79 -6.38
N ILE A 110 6.65 8.41 -5.16
CA ILE A 110 5.27 8.29 -4.71
C ILE A 110 5.07 9.29 -3.56
N THR A 111 4.38 10.38 -3.86
CA THR A 111 4.19 11.52 -2.97
C THR A 111 2.70 11.79 -2.80
N ALA A 112 2.34 12.60 -1.80
CA ALA A 112 0.95 13.01 -1.61
C ALA A 112 0.32 13.65 -2.86
N ALA A 113 1.14 14.29 -3.73
CA ALA A 113 0.67 14.94 -4.94
C ALA A 113 0.31 13.96 -6.06
N ASN A 114 0.93 12.77 -6.11
CA ASN A 114 0.74 11.80 -7.20
C ASN A 114 0.19 10.44 -6.75
N VAL A 115 -0.04 10.24 -5.45
CA VAL A 115 -0.49 8.97 -4.86
C VAL A 115 -1.80 8.46 -5.49
N ALA A 116 -2.74 9.36 -5.82
CA ALA A 116 -3.99 8.99 -6.47
C ALA A 116 -3.76 8.43 -7.89
N GLU A 117 -2.86 9.07 -8.65
CA GLU A 117 -2.52 8.65 -10.01
C GLU A 117 -1.70 7.36 -9.99
N PHE A 118 -0.71 7.26 -9.10
CA PHE A 118 0.02 6.00 -8.88
C PHE A 118 -0.95 4.86 -8.62
N SER A 119 -1.91 5.07 -7.71
CA SER A 119 -2.80 4.00 -7.31
C SER A 119 -3.70 3.57 -8.47
N ARG A 120 -4.17 4.52 -9.28
CA ARG A 120 -4.94 4.22 -10.51
C ARG A 120 -4.10 3.40 -11.50
N VAL A 121 -2.85 3.76 -11.70
CA VAL A 121 -1.91 3.03 -12.58
C VAL A 121 -1.65 1.62 -12.04
N ALA A 122 -1.38 1.48 -10.73
CA ALA A 122 -1.20 0.20 -10.05
C ALA A 122 -2.46 -0.69 -10.11
N THR A 123 -3.66 -0.09 -10.05
CA THR A 123 -4.93 -0.81 -10.24
C THR A 123 -5.06 -1.38 -11.66
N GLY A 124 -4.54 -0.66 -12.67
CA GLY A 124 -4.48 -1.19 -14.02
C GLY A 124 -3.57 -2.41 -14.16
N GLU A 125 -2.64 -2.61 -13.23
CA GLU A 125 -1.73 -3.76 -13.22
C GLU A 125 -2.41 -5.02 -12.68
N ILE A 126 -3.13 -4.92 -11.56
CA ILE A 126 -3.82 -6.07 -10.94
C ILE A 126 -4.87 -6.71 -11.86
N SER A 127 -5.37 -5.99 -12.86
CA SER A 127 -6.29 -6.53 -13.87
C SER A 127 -5.58 -7.27 -15.02
N LYS A 128 -4.27 -7.05 -15.21
CA LYS A 128 -3.49 -7.60 -16.33
C LYS A 128 -2.64 -8.80 -15.94
N THR A 129 -2.29 -8.91 -14.66
CA THR A 129 -1.39 -9.93 -14.12
C THR A 129 -2.04 -10.68 -12.97
N THR A 130 -1.49 -11.84 -12.59
CA THR A 130 -1.98 -12.62 -11.45
C THR A 130 -1.30 -12.15 -10.16
N ILE A 131 -1.57 -10.92 -9.74
CA ILE A 131 -1.08 -10.41 -8.45
C ILE A 131 -1.95 -11.01 -7.33
N PRO A 132 -1.35 -11.68 -6.32
CA PRO A 132 -2.10 -12.32 -5.26
C PRO A 132 -2.73 -11.29 -4.33
N ARG A 133 -4.00 -11.52 -4.01
CA ARG A 133 -4.71 -10.81 -2.94
C ARG A 133 -4.14 -11.27 -1.60
N LYS A 134 -3.81 -10.32 -0.74
CA LYS A 134 -3.38 -10.59 0.64
C LYS A 134 -4.57 -10.60 1.61
N GLY A 135 -5.76 -10.26 1.13
CA GLY A 135 -7.02 -10.36 1.86
C GLY A 135 -8.19 -9.83 1.02
N THR A 136 -9.41 -10.26 1.37
CA THR A 136 -10.66 -9.78 0.78
C THR A 136 -11.69 -9.56 1.89
N GLN A 137 -12.44 -8.47 1.80
CA GLN A 137 -13.51 -8.12 2.73
C GLN A 137 -14.72 -7.60 1.97
N VAL A 138 -15.91 -8.07 2.32
CA VAL A 138 -17.17 -7.49 1.84
C VAL A 138 -17.63 -6.48 2.87
N CYS A 139 -17.97 -5.26 2.45
CA CYS A 139 -18.52 -4.25 3.34
C CYS A 139 -19.91 -4.72 3.84
N PRO A 140 -20.08 -5.00 5.14
CA PRO A 140 -21.36 -5.45 5.67
C PRO A 140 -22.45 -4.39 5.53
N THR A 141 -23.71 -4.82 5.59
CA THR A 141 -24.86 -3.90 5.63
C THR A 141 -24.78 -2.95 6.81
N GLY A 142 -24.94 -1.65 6.56
CA GLY A 142 -24.86 -0.61 7.58
C GLY A 142 -23.45 -0.29 8.09
N ALA A 143 -22.40 -0.93 7.58
CA ALA A 143 -21.02 -0.62 7.97
C ALA A 143 -20.49 0.62 7.25
N THR A 144 -19.65 1.40 7.94
CA THR A 144 -18.94 2.57 7.37
C THR A 144 -17.45 2.31 7.14
N GLU A 145 -16.99 1.12 7.52
CA GLU A 145 -15.59 0.71 7.51
C GLU A 145 -15.44 -0.81 7.36
N ILE A 146 -14.29 -1.22 6.84
CA ILE A 146 -13.81 -2.62 6.84
C ILE A 146 -12.41 -2.67 7.43
N THR A 147 -12.02 -3.85 7.91
CA THR A 147 -10.70 -4.07 8.52
C THR A 147 -10.04 -5.30 7.93
N PHE A 148 -8.80 -5.15 7.47
CA PHE A 148 -7.90 -6.24 7.11
C PHE A 148 -6.92 -6.45 8.26
N THR A 149 -6.85 -7.67 8.81
CA THR A 149 -5.95 -8.03 9.92
C THR A 149 -4.94 -9.08 9.46
N GLY A 150 -3.89 -9.29 10.25
CA GLY A 150 -2.92 -10.34 9.96
C GLY A 150 -2.05 -10.04 8.74
N LEU A 151 -1.94 -8.77 8.35
CA LEU A 151 -1.14 -8.35 7.21
C LEU A 151 0.33 -8.34 7.58
N GLU A 152 1.19 -8.86 6.71
CA GLU A 152 2.62 -8.61 6.82
C GLU A 152 2.91 -7.10 6.77
N LEU A 153 4.03 -6.68 7.33
CA LEU A 153 4.39 -5.27 7.29
C LEU A 153 4.82 -4.87 5.87
N GLY A 154 4.36 -3.71 5.42
CA GLY A 154 4.59 -3.27 4.05
C GLY A 154 3.67 -2.14 3.62
N TYR A 155 3.70 -1.88 2.32
CA TYR A 155 2.89 -0.85 1.67
C TYR A 155 1.82 -1.51 0.81
N TYR A 156 0.56 -1.11 0.97
CA TYR A 156 -0.58 -1.80 0.38
C TYR A 156 -1.46 -0.91 -0.49
N LEU A 157 -2.03 -1.54 -1.53
CA LEU A 157 -3.11 -1.03 -2.36
C LEU A 157 -4.42 -1.72 -1.97
N VAL A 158 -5.44 -0.95 -1.63
CA VAL A 158 -6.80 -1.45 -1.42
C VAL A 158 -7.65 -1.14 -2.64
N HIS A 159 -8.21 -2.16 -3.29
CA HIS A 159 -9.01 -2.02 -4.51
C HIS A 159 -10.45 -2.50 -4.28
N PRO A 160 -11.47 -1.68 -4.64
CA PRO A 160 -12.85 -2.16 -4.75
C PRO A 160 -13.03 -3.03 -6.00
N GLU A 161 -13.69 -4.17 -5.83
CA GLU A 161 -14.02 -5.10 -6.92
C GLU A 161 -15.30 -4.73 -7.70
#